data_AF-A0A3C1TH35-F1
#
_entry.id   AF-A0A3C1TH35-F1
#
_cell.length_a   1.000
_cell.length_b   1.000
_cell.length_c   1.000
_cell.angle_alpha   90.00
_cell.angle_beta   90.00
_cell.angle_gamma   90.00
#
_symmetry.space_group_name_H-M   'P 1'
#
loop_
_entity.id
_entity.type
_entity.pdbx_description
1 polymer ?
#
loop_
_entity_poly.entity_id
_entity_poly.type
_entity_poly.pdbx_seq_one_letter_code
_entity_poly.pdbx_strand_id
1 'polypeptide(L)'
;AASYDYVMDCIDSITPKLTLLVTSREYNYPLVSSMGAGGKYDPTQLKVADLFDTYECFLAHYVRKRLKKYGITSGITAVFSTEKVQKDSLMLTDGNNFKRSAYGTISYVPATFGSVCASVVIRELLGQKVPLHKNPLKEIKKKQQQKKAKKAQNK
;
A
#
# COMPACT_ATOMS: atom_id res chain seq x y z
N ALA A 1 12.08 -25.63 4.68
CA ALA A 1 11.69 -24.42 3.91
C ALA A 1 12.94 -23.58 3.68
N ALA A 2 13.06 -22.90 2.55
CA ALA A 2 14.16 -21.97 2.33
C ALA A 2 14.03 -20.76 3.28
N SER A 3 15.15 -20.30 3.83
CA SER A 3 15.22 -19.07 4.64
C SER A 3 15.26 -17.87 3.70
N TYR A 4 14.49 -16.83 4.01
CA TYR A 4 14.50 -15.57 3.26
C TYR A 4 14.78 -14.41 4.20
N ASP A 5 15.59 -13.45 3.76
CA ASP A 5 15.87 -12.25 4.56
C ASP A 5 14.75 -11.20 4.48
N TYR A 6 13.92 -11.27 3.42
CA TYR A 6 12.92 -10.26 3.13
C TYR A 6 11.78 -10.81 2.27
N VAL A 7 10.55 -10.31 2.48
CA VAL A 7 9.39 -10.62 1.64
C VAL A 7 9.01 -9.41 0.77
N MET A 8 9.03 -9.60 -0.55
CA MET A 8 8.50 -8.62 -1.51
C MET A 8 7.18 -9.12 -2.10
N ASP A 9 6.08 -8.48 -1.72
CA ASP A 9 4.75 -8.84 -2.18
C ASP A 9 4.35 -8.06 -3.44
N CYS A 10 4.24 -8.77 -4.56
CA CYS A 10 3.81 -8.26 -5.87
C CYS A 10 2.46 -8.85 -6.34
N ILE A 11 1.63 -9.34 -5.40
CA ILE A 11 0.36 -10.00 -5.72
C ILE A 11 -0.75 -8.96 -5.96
N ASP A 12 -1.53 -9.13 -7.04
CA ASP A 12 -2.65 -8.26 -7.43
C ASP A 12 -4.02 -8.70 -6.87
N SER A 13 -4.10 -9.95 -6.40
CA SER A 13 -5.33 -10.59 -5.92
C SER A 13 -5.45 -10.52 -4.39
N ILE A 14 -6.60 -10.07 -3.88
CA ILE A 14 -6.74 -9.72 -2.46
C ILE A 14 -6.48 -10.88 -1.50
N THR A 15 -7.09 -12.04 -1.73
CA THR A 15 -7.00 -13.18 -0.80
C THR A 15 -5.58 -13.70 -0.64
N PRO A 16 -4.85 -14.10 -1.70
CA PRO A 16 -3.47 -14.57 -1.56
C PRO A 16 -2.54 -13.48 -1.01
N LYS A 17 -2.77 -12.20 -1.37
CA LYS A 17 -2.03 -11.07 -0.80
C LYS A 17 -2.20 -10.99 0.72
N LEU A 18 -3.42 -11.10 1.22
CA LEU A 18 -3.68 -11.07 2.67
C LEU A 18 -3.02 -12.22 3.39
N THR A 19 -3.12 -13.44 2.85
CA THR A 19 -2.44 -14.61 3.42
C THR A 19 -0.95 -14.35 3.54
N LEU A 20 -0.30 -13.87 2.46
CA LEU A 20 1.12 -13.53 2.50
C LEU A 20 1.45 -12.48 3.56
N LEU A 21 0.68 -11.39 3.64
CA LEU A 21 0.95 -10.29 4.58
C LEU A 21 0.74 -10.71 6.05
N VAL A 22 -0.31 -11.49 6.33
CA VAL A 22 -0.59 -12.01 7.68
C VAL A 22 0.51 -12.98 8.09
N THR A 23 0.79 -13.98 7.26
CA THR A 23 1.81 -14.99 7.54
C THR A 23 3.20 -14.36 7.68
N SER A 24 3.61 -13.46 6.78
CA SER A 24 4.92 -12.79 6.90
C SER A 24 5.07 -12.06 8.23
N ARG A 25 3.99 -11.44 8.73
CA ARG A 25 3.99 -10.79 10.04
C ARG A 25 4.04 -11.79 11.19
N GLU A 26 3.27 -12.88 11.13
CA GLU A 26 3.28 -13.94 12.14
C GLU A 26 4.67 -14.57 12.32
N TYR A 27 5.41 -14.71 11.22
CA TYR A 27 6.78 -15.23 11.22
C TYR A 27 7.86 -14.14 11.37
N ASN A 28 7.48 -12.88 11.61
CA ASN A 28 8.38 -11.74 11.77
C ASN A 28 9.33 -11.49 10.59
N TYR A 29 8.90 -11.79 9.36
CA TYR A 29 9.66 -11.40 8.16
C TYR A 29 9.46 -9.92 7.86
N PRO A 30 10.55 -9.16 7.61
CA PRO A 30 10.43 -7.80 7.09
C PRO A 30 9.83 -7.87 5.68
N LEU A 31 8.95 -6.91 5.37
CA LEU A 31 8.17 -6.97 4.14
C LEU A 31 7.83 -5.61 3.54
N VAL A 32 7.78 -5.60 2.20
CA VAL A 32 7.27 -4.49 1.39
C VAL A 32 6.21 -5.02 0.44
N SER A 33 5.11 -4.30 0.33
CA SER A 33 3.97 -4.70 -0.48
C SER A 33 3.67 -3.70 -1.58
N SER A 34 3.67 -4.16 -2.83
CA SER A 34 3.23 -3.40 -3.99
C SER A 34 1.71 -3.28 -4.02
N MET A 35 1.20 -2.07 -4.19
CA MET A 35 -0.23 -1.79 -4.30
C MET A 35 -0.66 -1.65 -5.77
N GLY A 36 -1.89 -1.16 -5.99
CA GLY A 36 -2.50 -1.13 -7.31
C GLY A 36 -1.78 -0.19 -8.28
N ALA A 37 -1.19 -0.76 -9.32
CA ALA A 37 -0.52 -0.08 -10.43
C ALA A 37 -1.45 0.25 -11.62
N GLY A 38 -2.63 -0.36 -11.67
CA GLY A 38 -3.58 -0.17 -12.77
C GLY A 38 -4.27 1.20 -12.76
N GLY A 39 -4.53 1.73 -13.95
CA GLY A 39 -5.20 3.02 -14.16
C GLY A 39 -4.33 4.22 -13.78
N LYS A 40 -3.00 4.06 -13.88
CA LYS A 40 -1.98 5.04 -13.52
C LYS A 40 -1.04 5.26 -14.71
N TYR A 41 -0.45 6.45 -14.78
CA TYR A 41 0.46 6.86 -15.85
C TYR A 41 1.71 7.56 -15.35
N ASP A 42 1.71 8.15 -14.15
CA ASP A 42 2.80 9.01 -13.69
C ASP A 42 3.63 8.30 -12.61
N PRO A 43 4.84 7.80 -12.95
CA PRO A 43 5.69 7.10 -11.99
C PRO A 43 6.30 8.04 -10.95
N THR A 44 6.29 9.37 -11.16
CA THR A 44 6.84 10.33 -10.20
C THR A 44 5.93 10.50 -8.96
N GLN A 45 4.69 10.03 -9.05
CA GLN A 45 3.71 10.02 -7.96
C GLN A 45 3.77 8.78 -7.07
N LEU A 46 4.74 7.88 -7.30
CA LEU A 46 4.99 6.78 -6.38
C LEU A 46 5.47 7.28 -5.02
N LYS A 47 4.96 6.63 -3.96
CA LYS A 47 5.34 6.87 -2.56
C LYS A 47 5.51 5.54 -1.85
N VAL A 48 6.45 5.52 -0.90
CA VAL A 48 6.59 4.47 0.11
C VAL A 48 5.96 4.97 1.40
N ALA A 49 5.05 4.22 1.99
CA ALA A 49 4.35 4.61 3.21
C ALA A 49 4.06 3.38 4.08
N ASP A 50 3.59 3.62 5.30
CA ASP A 50 2.84 2.59 6.01
C ASP A 50 1.56 2.29 5.21
N LEU A 51 1.19 1.02 5.07
CA LEU A 51 0.02 0.57 4.35
C LEU A 51 -1.24 1.32 4.79
N PHE A 52 -1.36 1.61 6.09
CA PHE A 52 -2.50 2.31 6.65
C PHE A 52 -2.54 3.79 6.30
N ASP A 53 -1.42 4.39 5.87
CA ASP A 53 -1.32 5.78 5.41
C ASP A 53 -1.58 5.93 3.89
N THR A 54 -1.65 4.85 3.12
CA THR A 54 -1.93 4.92 1.67
C THR A 54 -3.33 5.45 1.33
N TYR A 55 -3.46 6.11 0.17
CA TYR A 55 -4.68 6.74 -0.37
C TYR A 55 -4.70 6.66 -1.91
N GLU A 56 -5.82 7.01 -2.56
CA GLU A 56 -6.00 6.88 -4.04
C GLU A 56 -5.71 5.49 -4.63
N CYS A 57 -5.81 4.44 -3.80
CA CYS A 57 -5.52 3.06 -4.21
C CYS A 57 -6.61 2.09 -3.70
N PHE A 58 -7.37 1.51 -4.63
CA PHE A 58 -8.44 0.55 -4.32
C PHE A 58 -7.91 -0.75 -3.71
N LEU A 59 -6.82 -1.31 -4.27
CA LEU A 59 -6.18 -2.52 -3.73
C LEU A 59 -5.79 -2.30 -2.25
N ALA A 60 -5.06 -1.21 -1.97
CA ALA A 60 -4.66 -0.87 -0.61
C ALA A 60 -5.86 -0.66 0.33
N HIS A 61 -6.95 -0.04 -0.15
CA HIS A 61 -8.16 0.14 0.63
C HIS A 61 -8.76 -1.20 1.09
N TYR A 62 -8.94 -2.15 0.18
CA TYR A 62 -9.50 -3.46 0.51
C TYR A 62 -8.58 -4.29 1.40
N VAL A 63 -7.27 -4.25 1.14
CA VAL A 63 -6.26 -4.91 1.98
C VAL A 63 -6.31 -4.38 3.41
N ARG A 64 -6.27 -3.05 3.61
CA ARG A 64 -6.43 -2.43 4.95
C ARG A 64 -7.71 -2.85 5.64
N LYS A 65 -8.83 -2.83 4.93
CA LYS A 65 -10.15 -3.19 5.49
C LYS A 65 -10.15 -4.62 6.02
N ARG A 66 -9.51 -5.55 5.30
CA ARG A 66 -9.45 -6.96 5.69
C ARG A 66 -8.39 -7.23 6.76
N LEU A 67 -7.21 -6.61 6.69
CA LEU A 67 -6.16 -6.73 7.71
C LEU A 67 -6.62 -6.29 9.11
N LYS A 68 -7.50 -5.28 9.21
CA LYS A 68 -8.10 -4.90 10.49
C LYS A 68 -8.81 -6.04 11.20
N LYS A 69 -9.38 -7.01 10.47
CA LYS A 69 -10.02 -8.19 11.05
C LYS A 69 -9.02 -9.15 11.71
N TYR A 70 -7.75 -9.05 11.32
CA TYR A 70 -6.62 -9.77 11.92
C TYR A 70 -5.90 -8.94 12.99
N GLY A 71 -6.50 -7.83 13.46
CA GLY A 71 -5.88 -6.93 14.44
C GLY A 71 -4.71 -6.09 13.88
N ILE A 72 -4.40 -6.21 12.60
CA ILE A 72 -3.29 -5.51 11.95
C ILE A 72 -3.74 -4.10 11.55
N THR A 73 -3.06 -3.07 12.06
CA THR A 73 -3.42 -1.65 11.87
C THR A 73 -2.25 -0.72 11.55
N SER A 74 -1.02 -1.23 11.52
CA SER A 74 0.22 -0.52 11.17
C SER A 74 1.37 -1.51 10.98
N GLY A 75 2.53 -1.04 10.54
CA GLY A 75 3.78 -1.81 10.47
C GLY A 75 3.92 -2.64 9.21
N ILE A 76 3.28 -2.25 8.12
CA ILE A 76 3.47 -2.87 6.80
C ILE A 76 3.92 -1.78 5.83
N THR A 77 5.11 -1.90 5.27
CA THR A 77 5.61 -0.97 4.25
C THR A 77 4.91 -1.24 2.92
N ALA A 78 4.42 -0.20 2.27
CA ALA A 78 3.67 -0.30 1.02
C ALA A 78 4.13 0.73 -0.01
N VAL A 79 4.24 0.30 -1.27
CA VAL A 79 4.48 1.15 -2.44
C VAL A 79 3.15 1.40 -3.15
N PHE A 80 2.78 2.66 -3.33
CA PHE A 80 1.54 3.06 -4.00
C PHE A 80 1.72 4.35 -4.79
N SER A 81 0.80 4.65 -5.71
CA SER A 81 0.75 5.95 -6.42
C SER A 81 -0.32 6.86 -5.81
N THR A 82 0.01 8.15 -5.69
CA THR A 82 -0.94 9.20 -5.28
C THR A 82 -1.77 9.75 -6.43
N GLU A 83 -1.47 9.35 -7.66
CA GLU A 83 -2.21 9.72 -8.85
C GLU A 83 -3.67 9.26 -8.72
N LYS A 84 -4.64 10.04 -9.18
CA LYS A 84 -6.04 9.63 -9.15
C LYS A 84 -6.34 8.72 -10.33
N VAL A 85 -7.04 7.62 -10.08
CA VAL A 85 -7.53 6.76 -11.17
C VAL A 85 -8.78 7.41 -11.79
N GLN A 86 -8.83 7.49 -13.11
CA GLN A 86 -10.04 7.91 -13.82
C GLN A 86 -11.10 6.82 -13.71
N LYS A 87 -12.25 7.13 -13.12
CA LYS A 87 -13.32 6.14 -12.89
C LYS A 87 -13.84 5.51 -14.19
N ASP A 88 -13.82 6.29 -15.27
CA ASP A 88 -14.31 5.87 -16.59
C ASP A 88 -13.35 4.90 -17.30
N SER A 89 -12.12 4.75 -16.79
CA SER A 89 -11.15 3.76 -17.29
C SER A 89 -11.36 2.34 -16.75
N LEU A 90 -12.40 2.14 -15.93
CA LEU A 90 -12.76 0.83 -15.40
C LEU A 90 -13.40 -0.02 -16.50
N MET A 91 -12.68 -1.03 -16.99
CA MET A 91 -13.23 -2.01 -17.91
C MET A 91 -14.00 -3.06 -17.12
N LEU A 92 -15.30 -3.18 -17.39
CA LEU A 92 -16.12 -4.27 -16.88
C LEU A 92 -15.79 -5.53 -17.68
N THR A 93 -15.50 -6.62 -16.97
CA THR A 93 -15.31 -7.93 -17.55
C THR A 93 -16.56 -8.76 -17.32
N ASP A 94 -16.78 -9.75 -18.18
CA ASP A 94 -17.86 -10.76 -18.11
C ASP A 94 -17.83 -11.64 -16.85
N GLY A 95 -16.85 -11.44 -15.96
CA GLY A 95 -16.66 -12.20 -14.73
C GLY A 95 -15.89 -13.51 -14.94
N ASN A 96 -15.50 -13.84 -16.17
CA ASN A 96 -14.58 -14.94 -16.42
C ASN A 96 -13.20 -14.62 -15.81
N ASN A 97 -12.50 -15.64 -15.31
CA ASN A 97 -11.16 -15.54 -14.69
C ASN A 97 -11.09 -14.72 -13.37
N PHE A 98 -12.15 -14.69 -12.55
CA PHE A 98 -12.17 -14.06 -11.22
C PHE A 98 -11.90 -12.55 -11.19
N LYS A 99 -11.85 -11.87 -12.35
CA LYS A 99 -11.77 -10.41 -12.45
C LYS A 99 -13.15 -9.91 -12.84
N ARG A 100 -13.78 -9.09 -11.97
CA ARG A 100 -15.07 -8.42 -12.23
C ARG A 100 -14.92 -7.07 -12.93
N SER A 101 -13.73 -6.50 -12.82
CA SER A 101 -13.33 -5.28 -13.51
C SER A 101 -11.81 -5.17 -13.44
N ALA A 102 -11.23 -4.53 -14.45
CA ALA A 102 -9.80 -4.26 -14.49
C ALA A 102 -9.57 -2.82 -14.98
N TYR A 103 -8.51 -2.20 -14.47
CA TYR A 103 -7.96 -1.00 -15.07
C TYR A 103 -6.88 -1.40 -16.07
N GLY A 104 -6.83 -0.71 -17.21
CA GLY A 104 -5.69 -0.77 -18.11
C GLY A 104 -4.40 -0.41 -17.37
N THR A 105 -3.28 -0.99 -17.78
CA THR A 105 -1.98 -0.73 -17.16
C THR A 105 -0.98 -0.39 -18.24
N ILE A 106 -0.25 0.71 -18.06
CA ILE A 106 0.83 1.10 -18.97
C ILE A 106 2.13 0.40 -18.57
N SER A 107 2.90 -0.07 -19.55
CA SER A 107 4.01 -1.02 -19.37
C SER A 107 5.03 -0.61 -18.31
N TYR A 108 5.38 0.68 -18.24
CA TYR A 108 6.42 1.17 -17.34
C TYR A 108 5.94 1.34 -15.89
N VAL A 109 4.64 1.45 -15.62
CA VAL A 109 4.16 1.69 -14.25
C VAL A 109 4.41 0.46 -13.35
N PRO A 110 4.02 -0.78 -13.70
CA PRO A 110 4.37 -1.95 -12.90
C PRO A 110 5.88 -2.11 -12.69
N ALA A 111 6.68 -1.84 -13.72
CA ALA A 111 8.14 -1.90 -13.62
C ALA A 111 8.69 -0.90 -12.58
N THR A 112 8.17 0.33 -12.56
CA THR A 112 8.56 1.34 -11.56
C THR A 112 8.07 0.99 -10.16
N PHE A 113 6.86 0.43 -9.99
CA PHE A 113 6.42 -0.13 -8.69
C PHE A 113 7.38 -1.20 -8.18
N GLY A 114 7.74 -2.17 -9.03
CA GLY A 114 8.71 -3.22 -8.69
C GLY A 114 10.08 -2.65 -8.33
N SER A 115 10.56 -1.65 -9.09
CA SER A 115 11.83 -0.97 -8.83
C SER A 115 11.83 -0.23 -7.49
N VAL A 116 10.73 0.43 -7.12
CA VAL A 116 10.61 1.09 -5.82
C VAL A 116 10.55 0.05 -4.69
N CYS A 117 9.82 -1.06 -4.86
CA CYS A 117 9.85 -2.17 -3.89
C CYS A 117 11.27 -2.70 -3.70
N ALA A 118 12.00 -2.99 -4.78
CA ALA A 118 13.39 -3.45 -4.73
C ALA A 118 14.30 -2.43 -4.02
N SER A 119 14.11 -1.14 -4.28
CA SER A 119 14.82 -0.08 -3.57
C SER A 119 14.53 -0.07 -2.07
N VAL A 120 13.30 -0.38 -1.62
CA VAL A 120 12.99 -0.54 -0.19
C VAL A 120 13.77 -1.71 0.40
N VAL A 121 13.67 -2.89 -0.23
CA VAL A 121 14.34 -4.12 0.24
C VAL A 121 15.85 -3.90 0.37
N ILE A 122 16.50 -3.44 -0.70
CA ILE A 122 17.95 -3.25 -0.73
C ILE A 122 18.39 -2.24 0.34
N ARG A 123 17.68 -1.12 0.48
CA ARG A 123 18.05 -0.11 1.48
C ARG A 123 17.89 -0.62 2.91
N GLU A 124 16.81 -1.34 3.22
CA GLU A 124 16.62 -1.90 4.55
C GLU A 124 17.66 -2.98 4.88
N LEU A 125 18.00 -3.85 3.93
CA LEU A 125 19.09 -4.83 4.10
C LEU A 125 20.46 -4.17 4.30
N LEU A 126 20.69 -2.99 3.70
CA LEU A 126 21.89 -2.17 3.91
C LEU A 126 21.83 -1.31 5.19
N GLY A 127 20.76 -1.40 5.99
CA GLY A 127 20.57 -0.56 7.19
C GLY A 127 20.29 0.91 6.88
N GLN A 128 19.93 1.25 5.64
CA GLN A 128 19.59 2.60 5.24
C GLN A 128 18.13 2.92 5.57
N LYS A 129 17.89 4.12 6.11
CA LYS A 129 16.55 4.58 6.45
C LYS A 129 15.71 4.84 5.19
N VAL A 130 14.59 4.15 5.07
CA VAL A 130 13.57 4.43 4.04
C VAL A 130 12.59 5.48 4.57
N PRO A 131 12.52 6.69 3.97
CA PRO A 131 11.55 7.70 4.39
C PRO A 131 10.13 7.25 4.04
N LEU A 132 9.27 7.20 5.05
CA LEU A 132 7.86 6.85 4.88
C LEU A 132 7.01 8.11 4.72
N HIS A 133 6.30 8.20 3.61
CA HIS A 133 5.30 9.20 3.34
C HIS A 133 4.15 9.12 4.36
N LYS A 134 3.67 10.28 4.81
CA LYS A 134 2.53 10.41 5.72
C LYS A 134 1.33 10.99 4.99
N ASN A 135 0.17 10.41 5.25
CA ASN A 135 -1.08 10.84 4.64
C ASN A 135 -1.43 12.29 5.05
N PRO A 136 -1.40 13.27 4.14
CA PRO A 136 -1.63 14.67 4.49
C PRO A 136 -3.01 14.90 5.13
N LEU A 137 -4.04 14.19 4.65
CA LEU A 137 -5.40 14.32 5.17
C LEU A 137 -5.52 13.80 6.61
N LYS A 138 -4.80 12.73 6.96
CA LYS A 138 -4.77 12.24 8.35
C LYS A 138 -4.06 13.24 9.26
N GLU A 139 -2.96 13.84 8.80
CA GLU A 139 -2.23 14.82 9.59
C GLU A 139 -3.07 16.06 9.90
N ILE A 140 -3.80 16.57 8.90
CA ILE A 140 -4.72 17.70 9.08
C ILE A 140 -5.79 17.35 10.14
N LYS A 141 -6.43 16.18 10.03
CA LYS A 141 -7.44 15.74 11.01
C LYS A 141 -6.87 15.60 12.42
N LYS A 142 -5.65 15.04 12.55
CA LYS A 142 -4.97 14.91 13.85
C LYS A 142 -4.67 16.28 14.48
N LYS A 143 -4.17 17.24 13.70
CA LYS A 143 -3.92 18.62 14.16
C LYS A 143 -5.21 19.31 14.61
N GLN A 144 -6.31 19.12 13.88
CA GLN A 144 -7.62 19.67 14.26
C GLN A 144 -8.16 19.08 15.57
N GLN A 145 -8.06 17.75 15.75
CA GLN A 145 -8.45 17.08 17.00
C GLN A 145 -7.63 17.54 18.19
N GLN A 146 -6.30 17.66 18.03
CA GLN A 146 -5.41 18.17 19.08
C GLN A 146 -5.74 19.61 19.49
N LYS A 147 -6.03 20.49 18.51
CA LYS A 147 -6.48 21.86 18.79
C LYS A 147 -7.81 21.88 19.57
N LYS A 148 -8.76 21.00 19.23
CA LYS A 148 -10.03 20.88 19.95
C LYS A 148 -9.84 20.35 21.38
N ALA A 149 -9.01 19.33 21.57
CA ALA A 149 -8.70 18.78 22.90
C ALA A 149 -8.03 19.80 23.82
N LYS A 150 -7.06 20.56 23.31
CA LYS A 150 -6.40 21.65 24.08
C LYS A 150 -7.36 22.77 24.48
N LYS A 151 -8.33 23.12 23.62
CA LYS A 151 -9.37 24.11 23.96
C LYS A 151 -10.35 23.61 25.02
N ALA A 152 -10.59 22.29 25.09
CA ALA A 152 -11.47 21.68 26.08
C ALA A 152 -10.79 21.49 27.46
N GLN A 153 -9.46 21.42 27.51
CA GLN A 153 -8.69 21.33 28.76
C GLN A 153 -8.43 22.69 29.41
N ASN A 154 -8.52 23.78 28.65
CA ASN A 154 -8.31 25.15 29.13
C ASN A 154 -9.65 25.89 29.41
N LYS A 155 -10.76 25.16 29.49
CA LYS A 155 -12.10 25.68 29.78
C LYS A 155 -12.67 24.90 30.95
#